data_AF-A0A1V4TK68-F1
#
_entry.id   AF-A0A1V4TK68-F1
#
_cell.length_a   1.000
_cell.length_b   1.000
_cell.length_c   1.000
_cell.angle_alpha   90.00
_cell.angle_beta   90.00
_cell.angle_gamma   90.00
#
_symmetry.space_group_name_H-M   'P 1'
#
loop_
_entity.id
_entity.type
_entity.pdbx_description
1 polymer ?
#
loop_
_entity_poly.entity_id
_entity_poly.type
_entity_poly.pdbx_seq_one_letter_code
_entity_poly.pdbx_strand_id
1 'polypeptide(L)'
;MLSKMTLPPISPGTESPSIVITGRRAFLRNNNYLGYRHLGMALHYLQDKSTSKGFLGMSHDRREEALAELDVPEEAIDRGFRKYLSSPEFVSRSLELTKPIKDAHTIMVQASFRSAAVAAAVIDVRRPSGLEQRLRSLHRSHLLVHVPIAIGSMAIGTSLSLVWWNAIPLATAIVISLIVLIRDRPYRQLNRVASWHGLKRH
;
A
#
# COMPACT_ATOMS: atom_id res chain seq x y z
N MET A 1 39.56 0.76 0.82
CA MET A 1 39.11 0.60 2.22
C MET A 1 37.57 0.65 2.23
N LEU A 2 36.92 -0.47 1.92
CA LEU A 2 35.46 -0.58 1.83
C LEU A 2 34.91 -0.81 3.23
N SER A 3 34.35 0.24 3.82
CA SER A 3 33.63 0.15 5.08
C SER A 3 32.45 -0.81 4.90
N LYS A 4 32.47 -1.93 5.61
CA LYS A 4 31.32 -2.84 5.74
C LYS A 4 30.22 -2.05 6.44
N MET A 5 29.27 -1.51 5.66
CA MET A 5 27.97 -1.08 6.19
C MET A 5 27.21 -2.34 6.64
N THR A 6 27.47 -2.77 7.87
CA THR A 6 26.57 -3.67 8.60
C THR A 6 25.31 -2.88 8.92
N LEU A 7 24.24 -3.17 8.18
CA LEU A 7 22.91 -2.64 8.46
C LEU A 7 22.29 -3.42 9.64
N PRO A 8 21.49 -2.73 10.48
CA PRO A 8 20.88 -3.36 11.66
C PRO A 8 19.88 -4.45 11.29
N PRO A 9 19.71 -5.48 12.11
CA PRO A 9 18.69 -6.50 11.92
C PRO A 9 17.31 -5.87 12.00
N ILE A 10 16.47 -6.15 10.99
CA ILE A 10 15.11 -5.63 10.91
C ILE A 10 14.20 -6.53 11.75
N SER A 11 13.45 -5.90 12.66
CA SER A 11 12.47 -6.55 13.53
C SER A 11 11.40 -7.32 12.73
N PRO A 12 11.00 -8.53 13.17
CA PRO A 12 9.93 -9.32 12.58
C PRO A 12 8.58 -8.64 12.86
N GLY A 13 8.26 -7.63 12.06
CA GLY A 13 7.08 -6.79 12.27
C GLY A 13 7.01 -5.56 11.37
N THR A 14 8.05 -5.26 10.58
CA THR A 14 7.94 -4.21 9.56
C THR A 14 7.07 -4.71 8.41
N GLU A 15 5.82 -4.24 8.40
CA GLU A 15 4.76 -4.68 7.52
C GLU A 15 5.22 -4.59 6.05
N SER A 16 5.14 -5.71 5.32
CA SER A 16 5.42 -5.85 3.87
C SER A 16 4.99 -4.65 2.99
N PRO A 17 3.83 -3.97 3.24
CA PRO A 17 3.46 -2.76 2.52
C PRO A 17 4.49 -1.62 2.57
N SER A 18 5.22 -1.45 3.68
CA SER A 18 6.21 -0.38 3.84
C SER A 18 7.45 -0.57 2.95
N ILE A 19 7.87 -1.82 2.75
CA ILE A 19 9.03 -2.20 1.92
C ILE A 19 8.68 -2.01 0.44
N VAL A 20 7.47 -2.44 0.03
CA VAL A 20 6.94 -2.20 -1.32
C VAL A 20 6.94 -0.71 -1.67
N ILE A 21 6.42 0.13 -0.77
CA ILE A 21 6.36 1.59 -0.99
C ILE A 21 7.76 2.18 -1.14
N THR A 22 8.73 1.69 -0.38
CA THR A 22 10.13 2.12 -0.47
C THR A 22 10.74 1.76 -1.83
N GLY A 23 10.54 0.52 -2.30
CA GLY A 23 10.97 0.10 -3.64
C GLY A 23 10.32 0.95 -4.74
N ARG A 24 9.00 1.19 -4.65
CA ARG A 24 8.28 2.05 -5.58
C ARG A 24 8.86 3.47 -5.65
N ARG A 25 9.14 4.09 -4.51
CA ARG A 25 9.74 5.43 -4.45
C ARG A 25 11.13 5.47 -5.07
N ALA A 26 11.91 4.40 -4.92
CA ALA A 26 13.23 4.30 -5.54
C ALA A 26 13.13 4.25 -7.07
N PHE A 27 12.21 3.45 -7.63
CA PHE A 27 11.96 3.42 -9.09
C PHE A 27 11.50 4.78 -9.63
N LEU A 28 10.61 5.48 -8.91
CA LEU A 28 10.18 6.83 -9.30
C LEU A 28 11.33 7.87 -9.29
N ARG A 29 12.40 7.61 -8.53
CA ARG A 29 13.61 8.44 -8.47
C ARG A 29 14.73 7.94 -9.39
N ASN A 30 14.44 6.98 -10.28
CA ASN A 30 15.41 6.32 -11.15
C ASN A 30 16.57 5.61 -10.37
N ASN A 31 16.33 5.23 -9.11
CA ASN A 31 17.28 4.45 -8.32
C ASN A 31 16.93 2.96 -8.41
N ASN A 32 17.30 2.35 -9.52
CA ASN A 32 16.93 0.97 -9.84
C ASN A 32 17.55 -0.03 -8.87
N TYR A 33 18.78 0.20 -8.39
CA TYR A 33 19.43 -0.68 -7.41
C TYR A 33 18.61 -0.79 -6.12
N LEU A 34 18.25 0.34 -5.50
CA LEU A 34 17.41 0.33 -4.31
C LEU A 34 16.00 -0.18 -4.62
N GLY A 35 15.47 0.14 -5.80
CA GLY A 35 14.18 -0.36 -6.27
C GLY A 35 14.11 -1.88 -6.26
N TYR A 36 15.04 -2.55 -6.95
CA TYR A 36 15.10 -4.01 -7.01
C TYR A 36 15.45 -4.64 -5.67
N ARG A 37 16.32 -4.01 -4.86
CA ARG A 37 16.65 -4.50 -3.50
C ARG A 37 15.40 -4.58 -2.63
N HIS A 38 14.64 -3.49 -2.52
CA HIS A 38 13.42 -3.47 -1.72
C HIS A 38 12.31 -4.33 -2.31
N LEU A 39 12.20 -4.37 -3.65
CA LEU A 39 11.25 -5.27 -4.29
C LEU A 39 11.57 -6.73 -3.97
N GLY A 40 12.83 -7.17 -4.09
CA GLY A 40 13.24 -8.52 -3.74
C GLY A 40 12.90 -8.89 -2.29
N MET A 41 13.17 -7.99 -1.34
CA MET A 41 12.75 -8.18 0.05
C MET A 41 11.23 -8.32 0.21
N ALA A 42 10.45 -7.47 -0.45
CA ALA A 42 8.99 -7.54 -0.38
C ALA A 42 8.43 -8.82 -0.99
N LEU A 43 9.00 -9.27 -2.11
CA LEU A 43 8.63 -10.53 -2.76
C LEU A 43 8.98 -11.73 -1.89
N HIS A 44 10.12 -11.71 -1.22
CA HIS A 44 10.49 -12.74 -0.26
C HIS A 44 9.45 -12.86 0.86
N TYR A 45 9.06 -11.75 1.51
CA TYR A 45 7.99 -11.78 2.52
C TYR A 45 6.64 -12.29 1.97
N LEU A 46 6.34 -11.98 0.71
CA LEU A 46 5.12 -12.45 0.04
C LEU A 46 5.16 -13.98 -0.17
N GLN A 47 6.31 -14.50 -0.58
CA GLN A 47 6.55 -15.93 -0.76
C GLN A 47 6.45 -16.67 0.57
N ASP A 48 7.12 -16.18 1.61
CA ASP A 48 7.04 -16.73 2.97
C ASP A 48 5.59 -16.76 3.49
N LYS A 49 4.83 -15.69 3.23
CA LYS A 49 3.41 -15.62 3.64
C LYS A 49 2.55 -16.65 2.91
N SER A 50 2.95 -17.09 1.71
CA SER A 50 2.24 -18.13 0.96
C SER A 50 2.42 -19.51 1.59
N THR A 51 3.51 -19.74 2.32
CA THR A 51 3.82 -21.02 2.96
C THR A 51 3.25 -21.06 4.37
N SER A 52 2.38 -22.04 4.64
CA SER A 52 1.98 -22.32 6.02
C SER A 52 3.18 -22.86 6.80
N LYS A 53 3.46 -22.29 7.97
CA LYS A 53 4.54 -22.78 8.84
C LYS A 53 4.16 -24.05 9.63
N GLY A 54 2.86 -24.39 9.68
CA GLY A 54 2.33 -25.47 10.52
C GLY A 54 2.32 -25.11 12.01
N PHE A 55 2.05 -26.10 12.87
CA PHE A 55 2.08 -25.91 14.32
C PHE A 55 3.53 -25.66 14.77
N LEU A 56 3.78 -24.53 15.44
CA LEU A 56 5.11 -24.12 15.94
C LEU A 56 6.24 -24.12 14.89
N GLY A 57 5.93 -24.02 13.59
CA GLY A 57 6.96 -23.99 12.54
C GLY A 57 7.52 -25.36 12.13
N MET A 58 7.08 -26.46 12.75
CA MET A 58 7.70 -27.79 12.58
C MET A 58 7.58 -28.39 11.17
N SER A 59 6.74 -27.84 10.30
CA SER A 59 6.56 -28.32 8.92
C SER A 59 7.12 -27.36 7.87
N HIS A 60 7.81 -26.31 8.29
CA HIS A 60 8.30 -25.27 7.39
C HIS A 60 9.40 -25.82 6.47
N ASP A 61 10.46 -26.39 7.04
CA ASP A 61 11.64 -26.85 6.30
C ASP A 61 11.28 -27.94 5.27
N ARG A 62 10.46 -28.92 5.67
CA ARG A 62 9.98 -29.97 4.75
C ARG A 62 9.16 -29.40 3.58
N ARG A 63 8.43 -28.30 3.79
CA ARG A 63 7.66 -27.65 2.72
C ARG A 63 8.56 -26.81 1.82
N GLU A 64 9.57 -26.17 2.37
CA GLU A 64 10.58 -25.46 1.56
C GLU A 64 11.37 -26.42 0.70
N GLU A 65 11.75 -27.58 1.23
CA GLU A 65 12.39 -28.65 0.46
C GLU A 65 11.48 -29.15 -0.67
N ALA A 66 10.21 -29.43 -0.38
CA ALA A 66 9.23 -29.80 -1.40
C ALA A 66 9.01 -28.70 -2.45
N LEU A 67 9.11 -27.41 -2.08
CA LEU A 67 9.00 -26.30 -3.02
C LEU A 67 10.24 -26.16 -3.91
N ALA A 68 11.43 -26.50 -3.40
CA ALA A 68 12.68 -26.42 -4.14
C ALA A 68 12.76 -27.42 -5.29
N GLU A 69 12.01 -28.53 -5.19
CA GLU A 69 11.91 -29.55 -6.25
C GLU A 69 10.87 -29.21 -7.33
N LEU A 70 10.03 -28.20 -7.12
CA LEU A 70 8.99 -27.83 -8.08
C LEU A 70 9.49 -26.85 -9.14
N ASP A 71 9.08 -27.12 -10.38
CA ASP A 71 9.20 -26.14 -11.45
C ASP A 71 8.35 -24.89 -11.18
N VAL A 72 8.87 -23.75 -11.60
CA VAL A 72 8.16 -22.47 -11.51
C VAL A 72 7.03 -22.45 -12.55
N PRO A 73 5.75 -22.27 -12.15
CA PRO A 73 4.63 -22.30 -13.07
C PRO A 73 4.57 -21.02 -13.91
N GLU A 74 5.11 -21.07 -15.14
CA GLU A 74 5.13 -19.94 -16.09
C GLU A 74 3.75 -19.33 -16.32
N GLU A 75 2.71 -20.17 -16.43
CA GLU A 75 1.34 -19.70 -16.63
C GLU A 75 0.88 -18.79 -15.46
N ALA A 76 1.31 -19.08 -14.23
CA ALA A 76 0.99 -18.27 -13.07
C ALA A 76 1.69 -16.90 -13.14
N ILE A 77 2.94 -16.85 -13.59
CA ILE A 77 3.70 -15.62 -13.82
C ILE A 77 3.00 -14.76 -14.87
N ASP A 78 2.70 -15.33 -16.02
CA ASP A 78 2.03 -14.64 -17.13
C ASP A 78 0.66 -14.10 -16.73
N ARG A 79 -0.10 -14.88 -15.95
CA ARG A 79 -1.36 -14.40 -15.39
C ARG A 79 -1.14 -13.24 -14.42
N GLY A 80 -0.06 -13.26 -13.64
CA GLY A 80 0.31 -12.15 -12.75
C GLY A 80 0.60 -10.87 -13.53
N PHE A 81 1.42 -10.97 -14.57
CA PHE A 81 1.74 -9.85 -15.48
C PHE A 81 0.56 -9.36 -16.32
N ARG A 82 -0.47 -10.17 -16.55
CA ARG A 82 -1.69 -9.71 -17.23
C ARG A 82 -2.70 -9.04 -16.30
N LYS A 83 -2.71 -9.40 -15.01
CA LYS A 83 -3.74 -8.94 -14.05
C LYS A 83 -3.30 -7.80 -13.15
N TYR A 84 -2.05 -7.34 -13.24
CA TYR A 84 -1.59 -6.26 -12.35
C TYR A 84 -2.29 -4.93 -12.64
N LEU A 85 -2.40 -4.12 -11.59
CA LEU A 85 -2.71 -2.70 -11.70
C LEU A 85 -1.66 -1.94 -10.88
N SER A 86 -1.03 -0.93 -11.47
CA SER A 86 -0.08 -0.09 -10.75
C SER A 86 -0.82 0.87 -9.81
N SER A 87 -1.20 0.37 -8.64
CA SER A 87 -1.84 1.16 -7.58
C SER A 87 -1.48 0.60 -6.19
N PRO A 88 -1.46 1.45 -5.16
CA PRO A 88 -1.18 1.00 -3.79
C PRO A 88 -2.28 0.05 -3.27
N GLU A 89 -3.54 0.27 -3.66
CA GLU A 89 -4.66 -0.60 -3.30
C GLU A 89 -4.53 -1.99 -3.92
N PHE A 90 -4.07 -2.09 -5.17
CA PHE A 90 -3.84 -3.39 -5.81
C PHE A 90 -2.76 -4.18 -5.08
N VAL A 91 -1.65 -3.53 -4.69
CA VAL A 91 -0.57 -4.20 -3.96
C VAL A 91 -1.02 -4.58 -2.55
N SER A 92 -1.67 -3.67 -1.81
CA SER A 92 -2.23 -3.98 -0.48
C SER A 92 -3.17 -5.17 -0.55
N ARG A 93 -4.11 -5.16 -1.48
CA ARG A 93 -5.07 -6.25 -1.69
C ARG A 93 -4.38 -7.55 -2.09
N SER A 94 -3.34 -7.48 -2.92
CA SER A 94 -2.57 -8.67 -3.30
C SER A 94 -1.87 -9.29 -2.09
N LEU A 95 -1.28 -8.47 -1.22
CA LEU A 95 -0.68 -8.91 0.03
C LEU A 95 -1.72 -9.47 1.01
N GLU A 96 -2.87 -8.81 1.17
CA GLU A 96 -3.97 -9.24 2.04
C GLU A 96 -4.56 -10.59 1.61
N LEU A 97 -4.73 -10.78 0.29
CA LEU A 97 -5.28 -12.02 -0.28
C LEU A 97 -4.27 -13.18 -0.32
N THR A 98 -2.97 -12.93 -0.14
CA THR A 98 -1.97 -13.98 0.05
C THR A 98 -2.22 -14.65 1.40
N LYS A 99 -2.63 -15.92 1.36
CA LYS A 99 -2.88 -16.73 2.56
C LYS A 99 -1.83 -17.84 2.67
N PRO A 100 -1.51 -18.28 3.90
CA PRO A 100 -0.66 -19.44 4.10
C PRO A 100 -1.38 -20.72 3.62
N ILE A 101 -0.75 -21.46 2.73
CA ILE A 101 -1.26 -22.70 2.12
C ILE A 101 -0.32 -23.86 2.50
N LYS A 102 -0.80 -25.10 2.47
CA LYS A 102 -0.02 -26.30 2.84
C LYS A 102 0.49 -27.09 1.63
N ASP A 103 -0.26 -27.09 0.53
CA ASP A 103 0.06 -27.82 -0.69
C ASP A 103 1.16 -27.12 -1.49
N ALA A 104 2.25 -27.82 -1.81
CA ALA A 104 3.45 -27.24 -2.42
C ALA A 104 3.17 -26.63 -3.81
N HIS A 105 2.43 -27.34 -4.66
CA HIS A 105 2.06 -26.80 -5.98
C HIS A 105 1.21 -25.53 -5.87
N THR A 106 0.22 -25.52 -4.98
CA THR A 106 -0.64 -24.36 -4.78
C THR A 106 0.12 -23.18 -4.17
N ILE A 107 1.05 -23.43 -3.23
CA ILE A 107 1.96 -22.41 -2.71
C ILE A 107 2.78 -21.81 -3.86
N MET A 108 3.40 -22.65 -4.70
CA MET A 108 4.25 -22.22 -5.81
C MET A 108 3.45 -21.38 -6.82
N VAL A 109 2.22 -21.80 -7.17
CA VAL A 109 1.32 -21.05 -8.05
C VAL A 109 0.93 -19.69 -7.44
N GLN A 110 0.54 -19.66 -6.16
CA GLN A 110 0.18 -18.41 -5.48
C GLN A 110 1.38 -17.46 -5.41
N ALA A 111 2.53 -17.96 -4.96
CA ALA A 111 3.76 -17.21 -4.82
C ALA A 111 4.19 -16.62 -6.17
N SER A 112 4.23 -17.42 -7.22
CA SER A 112 4.60 -17.00 -8.57
C SER A 112 3.64 -15.94 -9.12
N PHE A 113 2.33 -16.21 -9.07
CA PHE A 113 1.30 -15.28 -9.55
C PHE A 113 1.35 -13.93 -8.83
N ARG A 114 1.40 -13.96 -7.49
CA ARG A 114 1.36 -12.74 -6.66
C ARG A 114 2.67 -11.97 -6.78
N SER A 115 3.81 -12.65 -6.83
CA SER A 115 5.11 -12.00 -7.02
C SER A 115 5.20 -11.29 -8.36
N ALA A 116 4.80 -11.95 -9.45
CA ALA A 116 4.77 -11.32 -10.78
C ALA A 116 3.83 -10.10 -10.81
N ALA A 117 2.62 -10.22 -10.24
CA ALA A 117 1.66 -9.13 -10.19
C ALA A 117 2.16 -7.92 -9.37
N VAL A 118 2.74 -8.16 -8.19
CA VAL A 118 3.29 -7.10 -7.33
C VAL A 118 4.52 -6.46 -7.97
N ALA A 119 5.43 -7.26 -8.54
CA ALA A 119 6.61 -6.77 -9.25
C ALA A 119 6.21 -5.83 -10.40
N ALA A 120 5.29 -6.24 -11.26
CA ALA A 120 4.81 -5.39 -12.35
C ALA A 120 4.14 -4.12 -11.84
N ALA A 121 3.28 -4.21 -10.81
CA ALA A 121 2.64 -3.03 -10.23
C ALA A 121 3.67 -2.02 -9.68
N VAL A 122 4.75 -2.49 -9.06
CA VAL A 122 5.80 -1.65 -8.45
C VAL A 122 6.72 -1.05 -9.51
N ILE A 123 7.11 -1.82 -10.52
CA ILE A 123 8.04 -1.40 -11.58
C ILE A 123 7.36 -0.48 -12.59
N ASP A 124 6.05 -0.62 -12.82
CA ASP A 124 5.32 0.20 -13.80
C ASP A 124 5.25 1.68 -13.37
N VAL A 125 6.23 2.48 -13.79
CA VAL A 125 6.34 3.92 -13.50
C VAL A 125 5.40 4.78 -14.34
N ARG A 126 4.62 4.19 -15.25
CA ARG A 126 3.70 4.95 -16.10
C ARG A 126 2.65 5.64 -15.22
N ARG A 127 2.27 6.85 -15.66
CA ARG A 127 1.25 7.67 -14.99
C ARG A 127 -0.07 7.53 -15.74
N PRO A 128 -1.20 7.27 -15.05
CA PRO A 128 -2.51 7.34 -15.66
C PRO A 128 -2.78 8.73 -16.25
N SER A 129 -3.30 8.79 -17.47
CA SER A 129 -3.68 10.03 -18.13
C SER A 129 -4.72 10.79 -17.30
N GLY A 130 -4.55 12.11 -17.17
CA GLY A 130 -5.50 12.96 -16.44
C GLY A 130 -5.45 12.87 -14.92
N LEU A 131 -4.62 11.99 -14.33
CA LEU A 131 -4.47 11.85 -12.87
C LEU A 131 -4.11 13.18 -12.20
N GLU A 132 -3.18 13.93 -12.80
CA GLU A 132 -2.72 15.21 -12.28
C GLU A 132 -3.80 16.30 -12.34
N GLN A 133 -4.56 16.37 -13.44
CA GLN A 133 -5.67 17.31 -13.57
C GLN A 133 -6.78 17.02 -12.56
N ARG A 134 -7.14 15.74 -12.41
CA ARG A 134 -8.14 15.30 -11.43
C ARG A 134 -7.69 15.56 -9.99
N LEU A 135 -6.41 15.31 -9.69
CA LEU A 135 -5.82 15.62 -8.39
C LEU A 135 -5.86 17.12 -8.10
N ARG A 136 -5.47 17.97 -9.05
CA ARG A 136 -5.51 19.44 -8.88
C ARG A 136 -6.94 19.93 -8.62
N SER A 137 -7.93 19.43 -9.37
CA SER A 137 -9.33 19.78 -9.15
C SER A 137 -9.82 19.40 -7.75
N LEU A 138 -9.55 18.17 -7.31
CA LEU A 138 -9.96 17.70 -5.99
C LEU A 138 -9.19 18.40 -4.87
N HIS A 139 -7.91 18.69 -5.07
CA HIS A 139 -7.09 19.44 -4.12
C HIS A 139 -7.62 20.87 -3.92
N ARG A 140 -8.06 21.53 -4.99
CA ARG A 140 -8.69 22.85 -4.91
C ARG A 140 -9.98 22.79 -4.10
N SER A 141 -10.86 21.82 -4.36
CA SER A 141 -12.08 21.65 -3.56
C SER A 141 -11.78 21.29 -2.10
N HIS A 142 -10.75 20.48 -1.84
CA HIS A 142 -10.30 20.14 -0.49
C HIS A 142 -9.90 21.41 0.28
N LEU A 143 -9.01 22.23 -0.28
CA LEU A 143 -8.47 23.41 0.37
C LEU A 143 -9.45 24.59 0.44
N LEU A 144 -10.24 24.83 -0.61
CA LEU A 144 -11.11 26.02 -0.68
C LEU A 144 -12.51 25.78 -0.12
N VAL A 145 -12.96 24.53 -0.01
CA VAL A 145 -14.34 24.22 0.41
C VAL A 145 -14.34 23.34 1.66
N HIS A 146 -13.73 22.15 1.60
CA HIS A 146 -13.88 21.18 2.68
C HIS A 146 -13.15 21.62 3.97
N VAL A 147 -11.88 22.03 3.87
CA VAL A 147 -11.09 22.46 5.03
C VAL A 147 -11.72 23.68 5.74
N PRO A 148 -12.09 24.78 5.04
CA PRO A 148 -12.72 25.92 5.67
C PRO A 148 -14.07 25.61 6.31
N ILE A 149 -14.92 24.78 5.68
CA ILE A 149 -16.21 24.39 6.26
C ILE A 149 -15.99 23.58 7.55
N ALA A 150 -15.07 22.60 7.54
CA ALA A 150 -14.81 21.80 8.74
C ALA A 150 -14.28 22.67 9.89
N ILE A 151 -13.24 23.48 9.64
CA ILE A 151 -12.64 24.35 10.66
C ILE A 151 -13.65 25.41 11.13
N GLY A 152 -14.33 26.07 10.20
CA GLY A 152 -15.33 27.09 10.50
C GLY A 152 -16.50 26.54 11.31
N SER A 153 -17.03 25.38 10.93
CA SER A 153 -18.12 24.73 11.67
C SER A 153 -17.71 24.35 13.09
N MET A 154 -16.50 23.80 13.28
CA MET A 154 -15.97 23.44 14.60
C MET A 154 -15.73 24.69 15.47
N ALA A 155 -15.14 25.73 14.91
CA ALA A 155 -14.91 26.99 15.62
C ALA A 155 -16.23 27.61 16.08
N ILE A 156 -17.20 27.76 15.17
CA ILE A 156 -18.53 28.31 15.47
C ILE A 156 -19.26 27.43 16.50
N GLY A 157 -19.31 26.13 16.29
CA GLY A 157 -19.99 25.20 17.19
C GLY A 157 -19.42 25.23 18.61
N THR A 158 -18.08 25.30 18.73
CA THR A 158 -17.41 25.40 20.03
C THR A 158 -17.70 26.74 20.71
N SER A 159 -17.58 27.85 19.99
CA SER A 159 -17.88 29.19 20.53
C SER A 159 -19.32 29.31 21.01
N LEU A 160 -20.28 28.87 20.20
CA LEU A 160 -21.71 28.90 20.56
C LEU A 160 -22.02 27.98 21.74
N SER A 161 -21.38 26.81 21.80
CA SER A 161 -21.56 25.88 22.90
C SER A 161 -21.10 26.46 24.24
N LEU A 162 -19.97 27.19 24.24
CA LEU A 162 -19.44 27.88 25.42
C LEU A 162 -20.32 29.06 25.83
N VAL A 163 -20.77 29.89 24.89
CA VAL A 163 -21.60 31.08 25.18
C VAL A 163 -22.96 30.71 25.76
N TRP A 164 -23.60 29.66 25.25
CA TRP A 164 -24.93 29.24 25.70
C TRP A 164 -24.93 28.11 26.73
N TRP A 165 -23.75 27.64 27.15
CA TRP A 165 -23.60 26.50 28.05
C TRP A 165 -24.41 25.27 27.59
N ASN A 166 -24.43 25.02 26.28
CA ASN A 166 -25.26 24.00 25.65
C ASN A 166 -24.42 23.19 24.66
N ALA A 167 -24.47 21.86 24.72
CA ALA A 167 -23.69 20.99 23.85
C ALA A 167 -24.25 20.85 22.41
N ILE A 168 -25.50 21.26 22.16
CA ILE A 168 -26.17 21.07 20.85
C ILE A 168 -25.39 21.71 19.67
N PRO A 169 -24.88 22.95 19.76
CA PRO A 169 -24.10 23.55 18.67
C PRO A 169 -22.82 22.76 18.36
N LEU A 170 -22.13 22.25 19.38
CA LEU A 170 -20.94 21.43 19.21
C LEU A 170 -21.27 20.09 18.54
N ALA A 171 -22.33 19.41 18.98
CA ALA A 171 -22.79 18.17 18.36
C ALA A 171 -23.11 18.37 16.86
N THR A 172 -23.77 19.49 16.54
CA THR A 172 -24.09 19.85 15.15
C THR A 172 -22.84 20.08 14.31
N ALA A 173 -21.85 20.81 14.85
CA ALA A 173 -20.58 21.04 14.18
C ALA A 173 -19.79 19.74 13.90
N ILE A 174 -19.84 18.78 14.83
CA ILE A 174 -19.24 17.45 14.65
C ILE A 174 -19.92 16.73 13.48
N VAL A 175 -21.26 16.73 13.41
CA VAL A 175 -22.00 16.10 12.30
C VAL A 175 -21.65 16.72 10.96
N ILE A 176 -21.60 18.06 10.87
CA ILE A 176 -21.19 18.77 9.65
C ILE A 176 -19.76 18.36 9.24
N SER A 177 -18.83 18.35 10.20
CA SER A 177 -17.44 17.94 9.95
C SER A 177 -17.33 16.50 9.45
N LEU A 178 -18.13 15.58 9.99
CA LEU A 178 -18.20 14.20 9.51
C LEU A 178 -18.70 14.11 8.07
N ILE A 179 -19.74 14.87 7.71
CA ILE A 179 -20.26 14.92 6.33
C ILE A 179 -19.18 15.44 5.38
N VAL A 180 -18.47 16.51 5.76
CA VAL A 180 -17.36 17.07 4.98
C VAL A 180 -16.26 16.05 4.78
N LEU A 181 -15.87 15.31 5.82
CA LEU A 181 -14.87 14.25 5.73
C LEU A 181 -15.30 13.15 4.76
N ILE A 182 -16.57 12.74 4.79
CA ILE A 182 -17.10 11.74 3.85
C ILE A 182 -17.04 12.27 2.41
N ARG A 183 -17.40 13.53 2.18
CA ARG A 183 -17.34 14.17 0.85
C ARG A 183 -15.91 14.36 0.34
N ASP A 184 -14.94 14.57 1.24
CA ASP A 184 -13.52 14.71 0.91
C ASP A 184 -12.80 13.36 0.66
N ARG A 185 -13.48 12.23 0.86
CA ARG A 185 -12.90 10.89 0.68
C ARG A 185 -12.29 10.65 -0.72
N PRO A 186 -12.86 11.11 -1.84
CA PRO A 186 -12.26 10.96 -3.17
C PRO A 186 -10.90 11.65 -3.30
N TYR A 187 -10.73 12.83 -2.70
CA TYR A 187 -9.43 13.52 -2.68
C TYR A 187 -8.40 12.69 -1.91
N ARG A 188 -8.76 12.19 -0.73
CA ARG A 188 -7.85 11.38 0.11
C ARG A 188 -7.45 10.06 -0.56
N GLN A 189 -8.37 9.40 -1.26
CA GLN A 189 -8.08 8.21 -2.06
C GLN A 189 -7.16 8.55 -3.24
N LEU A 190 -7.50 9.58 -4.02
CA LEU A 190 -6.69 9.96 -5.18
C LEU A 190 -5.30 10.47 -4.78
N ASN A 191 -5.15 11.08 -3.61
CA ASN A 191 -3.86 11.51 -3.07
C ASN A 191 -2.92 10.32 -2.81
N ARG A 192 -3.44 9.17 -2.37
CA ARG A 192 -2.65 7.93 -2.21
C ARG A 192 -2.15 7.44 -3.56
N VAL A 193 -3.04 7.32 -4.54
CA VAL A 193 -2.69 6.96 -5.92
C VAL A 193 -1.69 7.96 -6.52
N ALA A 194 -1.89 9.25 -6.32
CA ALA A 194 -0.97 10.29 -6.79
C ALA A 194 0.43 10.13 -6.20
N SER A 195 0.54 9.87 -4.90
CA SER A 195 1.83 9.59 -4.25
C SER A 195 2.50 8.33 -4.79
N TRP A 196 1.71 7.30 -5.14
CA TRP A 196 2.21 6.09 -5.81
C TRP A 196 2.79 6.36 -7.20
N HIS A 197 2.35 7.42 -7.89
CA HIS A 197 2.90 7.84 -9.19
C HIS A 197 3.87 9.03 -9.09
N GLY A 198 4.36 9.36 -7.89
CA GLY A 198 5.39 10.39 -7.69
C GLY A 198 4.90 11.82 -7.92
N LEU A 199 3.59 12.06 -7.91
CA LEU A 199 3.01 13.40 -8.06
C LEU A 199 3.12 14.27 -6.79
N LYS A 200 3.54 13.68 -5.68
CA LYS A 200 3.77 14.39 -4.42
C LYS A 200 5.26 14.60 -4.25
N ARG A 201 5.73 15.85 -4.42
CA ARG A 201 7.08 16.24 -3.98
C ARG A 201 7.06 16.36 -2.46
N HIS A 202 8.02 15.69 -1.83
CA HIS A 202 8.36 15.88 -0.42
C HIS A 202 9.10 17.20 -0.27
#